data_AF-A0A4Q5WJ28-F1
#
_entry.id   AF-A0A4Q5WJ28-F1
#
_cell.length_a   1.000
_cell.length_b   1.000
_cell.length_c   1.000
_cell.angle_alpha   90.00
_cell.angle_beta   90.00
_cell.angle_gamma   90.00
#
_symmetry.space_group_name_H-M   'P 1'
#
loop_
_entity.id
_entity.type
_entity.pdbx_description
1 polymer ?
#
loop_
_entity_poly.entity_id
_entity_poly.type
_entity_poly.pdbx_seq_one_letter_code
_entity_poly.pdbx_strand_id
1 'polypeptide(L)'
;IVTTLNYLEHDAEVDIVSAKVPDLDKSTVSKMVRVADMTRNAFIAGDISTVMSPRTVITWGENTLIFGDIGLAFRMTFVNKCDELERPAIAEFYQRAFAKELPESAAMVKVA
;
A
#
# COMPACT_ATOMS: atom_id res chain seq x y z
N ILE A 1 4.05 20.90 21.69
CA ILE A 1 2.69 20.38 21.42
C ILE A 1 2.87 18.94 20.97
N VAL A 2 2.54 17.96 21.83
CA VAL A 2 2.57 16.54 21.43
C VAL A 2 1.21 16.25 20.83
N THR A 3 1.08 16.46 19.52
CA THR A 3 -0.12 16.06 18.79
C THR A 3 -0.02 14.57 18.58
N THR A 4 -0.88 13.79 19.23
CA THR A 4 -1.11 12.39 18.86
C THR A 4 -1.54 12.38 17.40
N LEU A 5 -0.67 11.89 16.50
CA LEU A 5 -1.01 11.59 15.12
C LEU A 5 -2.02 10.43 15.13
N ASN A 6 -3.29 10.73 15.40
CA ASN A 6 -4.34 9.80 15.04
C ASN A 6 -4.41 9.76 13.52
N TYR A 7 -4.31 8.56 12.94
CA TYR A 7 -4.41 8.36 11.51
C TYR A 7 -5.75 8.91 11.01
N LEU A 8 -5.74 9.56 9.85
CA LEU A 8 -6.95 10.11 9.24
C LEU A 8 -7.98 8.98 9.02
N GLU A 9 -9.26 9.30 9.16
CA GLU A 9 -10.33 8.37 8.77
C GLU A 9 -10.16 7.96 7.30
N HIS A 10 -10.42 6.68 6.99
CA HIS A 10 -10.21 6.09 5.67
C HIS A 10 -10.77 6.97 4.54
N ASP A 11 -11.99 7.46 4.72
CA ASP A 11 -12.69 8.30 3.74
C ASP A 11 -11.98 9.64 3.47
N ALA A 12 -11.46 10.26 4.53
CA ALA A 12 -10.71 11.52 4.42
C ALA A 12 -9.38 11.31 3.68
N GLU A 13 -8.68 10.20 3.92
CA GLU A 13 -7.46 9.88 3.17
C GLU A 13 -7.76 9.58 1.69
N VAL A 14 -8.86 8.87 1.40
CA VAL A 14 -9.31 8.62 0.03
C VAL A 14 -9.58 9.92 -0.71
N ASP A 15 -10.26 10.88 -0.09
CA ASP A 15 -10.58 12.14 -0.74
C ASP A 15 -9.30 12.98 -0.99
N ILE A 16 -8.37 13.02 -0.04
CA ILE A 16 -7.08 13.70 -0.21
C ILE A 16 -6.27 13.08 -1.36
N VAL A 17 -6.19 11.75 -1.42
CA VAL A 17 -5.45 11.06 -2.48
C VAL A 17 -6.13 11.26 -3.83
N SER A 18 -7.46 11.14 -3.89
CA SER A 18 -8.24 11.35 -5.11
C SER A 18 -8.14 12.80 -5.63
N ALA A 19 -8.04 13.79 -4.74
CA ALA A 19 -7.81 15.17 -5.13
C ALA A 19 -6.40 15.41 -5.71
N LYS A 20 -5.42 14.58 -5.33
CA LYS A 20 -4.04 14.65 -5.87
C LYS A 20 -3.84 13.80 -7.13
N VAL A 21 -4.60 12.73 -7.27
CA VAL A 21 -4.52 11.79 -8.39
C VAL A 21 -5.92 11.65 -9.01
N PRO A 22 -6.45 12.70 -9.66
CA PRO A 22 -7.85 12.74 -10.12
C PRO A 22 -8.15 11.76 -11.26
N ASP A 23 -7.14 11.37 -12.04
CA ASP A 23 -7.28 10.40 -13.14
C ASP A 23 -7.43 8.95 -12.66
N LEU A 24 -7.22 8.67 -11.36
CA LEU A 24 -7.41 7.34 -10.80
C LEU A 24 -8.83 7.18 -10.25
N ASP A 25 -9.46 6.05 -10.53
CA ASP A 25 -10.80 5.76 -10.02
C ASP A 25 -10.83 5.71 -8.48
N LYS A 26 -11.84 6.35 -7.85
CA LYS A 26 -11.99 6.42 -6.39
C LYS A 26 -12.06 5.03 -5.74
N SER A 27 -12.59 4.01 -6.41
CA SER A 27 -12.60 2.64 -5.86
C SER A 27 -11.20 2.03 -5.81
N THR A 28 -10.35 2.37 -6.78
CA THR A 28 -8.93 1.97 -6.77
C THR A 28 -8.21 2.68 -5.63
N VAL A 29 -8.38 4.00 -5.49
CA VAL A 29 -7.82 4.77 -4.38
C VAL A 29 -8.24 4.19 -3.02
N SER A 30 -9.52 3.84 -2.85
CA SER A 30 -10.03 3.22 -1.63
C SER A 30 -9.32 1.90 -1.29
N LYS A 31 -9.05 1.06 -2.30
CA LYS A 31 -8.27 -0.17 -2.11
C LYS A 31 -6.82 0.14 -1.74
N MET A 32 -6.21 1.19 -2.31
CA MET A 32 -4.85 1.61 -1.98
C MET A 32 -4.73 2.06 -0.52
N VAL A 33 -5.68 2.90 -0.07
CA VAL A 33 -5.77 3.34 1.33
C VAL A 33 -6.03 2.14 2.25
N ARG A 34 -6.81 1.14 1.81
CA ARG A 34 -7.04 -0.09 2.59
C ARG A 34 -5.74 -0.89 2.81
N VAL A 35 -4.86 -0.97 1.80
CA VAL A 35 -3.54 -1.58 1.98
C VAL A 35 -2.71 -0.77 2.98
N ALA A 36 -2.71 0.56 2.86
CA ALA A 36 -1.98 1.43 3.78
C ALA A 36 -2.45 1.28 5.24
N ASP A 37 -3.76 1.13 5.46
CA ASP A 37 -4.36 0.86 6.76
C ASP A 37 -3.88 -0.49 7.33
N MET A 38 -3.89 -1.56 6.53
CA MET A 38 -3.37 -2.87 6.98
C MET A 38 -1.88 -2.81 7.33
N THR A 39 -1.07 -2.13 6.51
CA THR A 39 0.35 -1.88 6.78
C THR A 39 0.53 -1.12 8.10
N ARG A 40 -0.27 -0.09 8.38
CA ARG A 40 -0.19 0.67 9.65
C ARG A 40 -0.54 -0.20 10.85
N ASN A 41 -1.57 -1.03 10.74
CA ASN A 41 -1.95 -1.97 11.81
C ASN A 41 -0.81 -2.98 12.08
N ALA A 42 -0.21 -3.54 11.04
CA ALA A 42 0.93 -4.45 11.17
C ALA A 42 2.17 -3.77 11.78
N PHE A 43 2.41 -2.50 11.44
CA PHE A 43 3.48 -1.71 12.03
C PHE A 43 3.27 -1.47 13.53
N ILE A 44 2.03 -1.17 13.94
CA ILE A 44 1.66 -0.99 15.36
C ILE A 44 1.79 -2.31 16.13
N ALA A 45 1.43 -3.44 15.49
CA ALA A 45 1.59 -4.77 16.07
C ALA A 45 3.07 -5.21 16.19
N GLY A 46 3.98 -4.56 15.44
CA GLY A 46 5.40 -4.90 15.38
C GLY A 46 5.74 -6.02 14.39
N ASP A 47 4.80 -6.41 13.53
CA ASP A 47 4.99 -7.43 12.48
C ASP A 47 5.81 -6.91 11.30
N ILE A 48 5.77 -5.59 11.05
CA ILE A 48 6.57 -4.94 10.02
C ILE A 48 7.23 -3.66 10.53
N SER A 49 8.33 -3.30 9.92
CA SER A 49 9.17 -2.15 10.25
C SER A 49 8.93 -0.97 9.30
N THR A 50 8.22 -1.21 8.20
CA THR A 50 7.97 -0.23 7.14
C THR A 50 6.52 0.24 7.15
N VAL A 51 6.28 1.53 7.38
CA VAL A 51 4.92 2.12 7.40
C VAL A 51 4.57 2.85 6.11
N MET A 52 3.30 2.78 5.69
CA MET A 52 2.79 3.53 4.55
C MET A 52 2.11 4.83 4.99
N SER A 53 2.69 5.96 4.58
CA SER A 53 2.12 7.31 4.78
C SER A 53 1.13 7.68 3.67
N PRO A 54 0.24 8.67 3.87
CA PRO A 54 -0.64 9.17 2.81
C PRO A 54 0.14 9.63 1.57
N ARG A 55 1.35 10.19 1.77
CA ARG A 55 2.25 10.58 0.67
C ARG A 55 2.68 9.37 -0.17
N THR A 56 2.95 8.25 0.47
CA THR A 56 3.30 7.00 -0.20
C THR A 56 2.14 6.51 -1.07
N VAL A 57 0.90 6.65 -0.59
CA VAL A 57 -0.32 6.30 -1.35
C VAL A 57 -0.48 7.19 -2.58
N ILE A 58 -0.24 8.51 -2.44
CA ILE A 58 -0.27 9.45 -3.57
C ILE A 58 0.77 9.06 -4.63
N THR A 59 2.03 8.88 -4.22
CA THR A 59 3.11 8.48 -5.15
C THR A 59 2.82 7.13 -5.82
N TRP A 60 2.18 6.19 -5.10
CA TRP A 60 1.74 4.94 -5.69
C TRP A 60 0.65 5.16 -6.75
N GLY A 61 -0.30 6.07 -6.50
CA GLY A 61 -1.32 6.49 -7.47
C GLY A 61 -0.72 7.11 -8.73
N GLU A 62 0.21 8.05 -8.56
CA GLU A 62 0.92 8.69 -9.67
C GLU A 62 1.71 7.67 -10.49
N ASN A 63 2.45 6.77 -9.82
CA ASN A 63 3.18 5.70 -10.49
C ASN A 63 2.24 4.74 -11.23
N THR A 64 1.05 4.48 -10.70
CA THR A 64 0.05 3.64 -11.36
C THR A 64 -0.38 4.26 -12.69
N LEU A 65 -0.58 5.59 -12.74
CA LEU A 65 -0.91 6.29 -13.98
C LEU A 65 0.25 6.29 -14.98
N ILE A 66 1.49 6.42 -14.50
CA ILE A 66 2.70 6.43 -15.34
C ILE A 66 2.95 5.06 -15.96
N PHE A 67 2.89 3.99 -15.17
CA PHE A 67 3.21 2.64 -15.63
C PHE A 67 2.01 1.89 -16.23
N GLY A 68 0.79 2.33 -15.94
CA GLY A 68 -0.44 1.63 -16.32
C GLY A 68 -0.68 0.33 -15.55
N ASP A 69 0.15 0.02 -14.54
CA ASP A 69 0.05 -1.20 -13.74
C ASP A 69 0.15 -0.90 -12.24
N ILE A 70 -0.94 -1.20 -11.52
CA ILE A 70 -1.07 -0.95 -10.07
C ILE A 70 -0.06 -1.78 -9.27
N GLY A 71 0.18 -3.03 -9.66
CA GLY A 71 1.04 -3.96 -8.93
C GLY A 71 2.52 -3.60 -9.08
N LEU A 72 2.96 -3.24 -10.28
CA LEU A 72 4.31 -2.74 -10.55
C LEU A 72 4.56 -1.43 -9.82
N ALA A 73 3.62 -0.50 -9.88
CA ALA A 73 3.69 0.77 -9.17
C ALA A 73 3.80 0.56 -7.65
N PHE A 74 3.08 -0.42 -7.10
CA PHE A 74 3.14 -0.75 -5.67
C PHE A 74 4.52 -1.27 -5.28
N ARG A 75 5.08 -2.16 -6.09
CA ARG A 75 6.41 -2.74 -5.85
C ARG A 75 7.50 -1.68 -5.83
N MET A 76 7.50 -0.80 -6.83
CA MET A 76 8.46 0.31 -6.89
C MET A 76 8.30 1.30 -5.75
N THR A 77 7.05 1.57 -5.33
CA THR A 77 6.78 2.60 -4.32
C THR A 77 7.02 2.11 -2.90
N PHE A 78 6.71 0.85 -2.61
CA PHE A 78 6.65 0.34 -1.24
C PHE A 78 7.40 -0.98 -1.04
N VAL A 79 7.10 -2.03 -1.81
CA VAL A 79 7.66 -3.38 -1.55
C VAL A 79 9.19 -3.39 -1.63
N ASN A 80 9.79 -2.65 -2.57
CA ASN A 80 11.25 -2.52 -2.70
C ASN A 80 11.94 -1.88 -1.49
N LYS A 81 11.18 -1.19 -0.62
CA LYS A 81 11.69 -0.56 0.60
C LYS A 81 11.50 -1.45 1.83
N CYS A 82 10.69 -2.50 1.72
CA CYS A 82 10.41 -3.43 2.81
C CYS A 82 11.50 -4.49 2.90
N ASP A 83 11.76 -4.95 4.12
CA ASP A 83 12.64 -6.09 4.35
C ASP A 83 12.09 -7.35 3.67
N GLU A 84 12.96 -8.23 3.19
CA GLU A 84 12.56 -9.46 2.48
C GLU A 84 11.66 -10.36 3.33
N LEU A 85 11.85 -10.38 4.65
CA LEU A 85 11.03 -11.15 5.58
C LEU A 85 9.59 -10.62 5.70
N GLU A 86 9.37 -9.33 5.42
CA GLU A 86 8.08 -8.66 5.53
C GLU A 86 7.27 -8.72 4.24
N ARG A 87 7.93 -8.92 3.09
CA ARG A 87 7.29 -8.93 1.75
C ARG A 87 6.11 -9.91 1.63
N PRO A 88 6.13 -11.12 2.21
CA PRO A 88 4.97 -12.01 2.20
C PRO A 88 3.73 -11.40 2.84
N ALA A 89 3.89 -10.75 4.00
CA ALA A 89 2.78 -10.09 4.70
C ALA A 89 2.25 -8.90 3.88
N ILE A 90 3.16 -8.10 3.29
CA ILE A 90 2.77 -6.99 2.41
C ILE A 90 2.02 -7.49 1.17
N ALA A 91 2.43 -8.61 0.61
CA ALA A 91 1.77 -9.21 -0.55
C ALA A 91 0.37 -9.75 -0.19
N GLU A 92 0.20 -10.31 1.01
CA GLU A 92 -1.12 -10.69 1.55
C GLU A 92 -2.03 -9.45 1.71
N PHE A 93 -1.52 -8.35 2.26
CA PHE A 93 -2.30 -7.10 2.38
C PHE A 93 -2.77 -6.61 1.01
N TYR A 94 -1.90 -6.63 0.02
CA TYR A 94 -2.25 -6.30 -1.35
C TYR A 94 -3.34 -7.23 -1.90
N GLN A 95 -3.18 -8.55 -1.73
CA GLN A 95 -4.16 -9.54 -2.17
C GLN A 95 -5.52 -9.37 -1.49
N ARG A 96 -5.56 -9.05 -0.19
CA ARG A 96 -6.80 -8.81 0.56
C ARG A 96 -7.56 -7.59 0.06
N ALA A 97 -6.86 -6.56 -0.41
CA ALA A 97 -7.49 -5.34 -0.92
C ALA A 97 -7.83 -5.40 -2.42
N PHE A 98 -6.98 -6.01 -3.23
CA PHE A 98 -7.10 -6.02 -4.70
C PHE A 98 -7.57 -7.33 -5.30
N ALA A 99 -7.68 -8.39 -4.49
CA ALA A 99 -7.96 -9.77 -4.93
C ALA A 99 -7.03 -10.23 -6.06
N LYS A 100 -5.79 -9.73 -6.04
CA LYS A 100 -4.74 -10.01 -7.03
C LYS A 100 -3.44 -10.37 -6.32
N GLU A 101 -2.73 -11.34 -6.86
CA GLU A 101 -1.45 -11.77 -6.32
C GLU A 101 -0.31 -10.95 -6.93
N LEU A 102 0.65 -10.57 -6.08
CA LEU A 102 1.90 -10.01 -6.54
C LEU A 102 2.88 -11.16 -6.84
N PRO A 103 3.81 -10.99 -7.79
CA PRO A 103 4.85 -12.00 -8.04
C PRO A 103 5.72 -12.30 -6.81
N GLU A 104 5.74 -11.40 -5.82
CA GLU A 104 6.47 -11.60 -4.55
C GLU A 104 5.73 -12.53 -3.58
N SER A 105 4.42 -12.79 -3.77
CA SER A 105 3.71 -13.89 -3.09
C SER A 105 4.23 -15.26 -3.55
N ALA A 106 4.61 -15.39 -4.82
CA ALA A 106 5.02 -16.66 -5.43
C ALA A 106 6.50 -17.02 -5.16
N ALA A 107 7.32 -16.08 -4.68
CA ALA A 107 8.72 -16.36 -4.33
C ALA A 107 8.86 -17.40 -3.20
N MET A 108 7.82 -17.62 -2.39
CA MET A 108 7.77 -18.71 -1.41
C MET A 108 7.49 -20.09 -2.03
N VAL A 109 7.06 -20.18 -3.30
CA VAL A 109 6.78 -21.44 -4.01
C VAL A 109 7.91 -21.79 -4.99
N LYS A 110 9.16 -21.58 -4.58
CA LYS A 110 10.33 -22.19 -5.23
C LYS A 110 11.36 -22.62 -4.17
N VAL A 111 10.96 -23.57 -3.34
CA VAL A 111 11.91 -24.50 -2.72
C VAL A 111 11.48 -25.91 -3.09
N ALA A 112 12.08 -26.41 -4.18
CA ALA A 112 12.14 -27.81 -4.55
C ALA A 112 13.41 -28.01 -5.38
#